data_AF-A0A2V6A166-F1
#
_entry.id   AF-A0A2V6A166-F1
#
_cell.length_a   1.000
_cell.length_b   1.000
_cell.length_c   1.000
_cell.angle_alpha   90.00
_cell.angle_beta   90.00
_cell.angle_gamma   90.00
#
_symmetry.space_group_name_H-M   'P 1'
#
loop_
_entity.id
_entity.type
_entity.pdbx_description
1 polymer ?
#
loop_
_entity_poly.entity_id
_entity_poly.type
_entity_poly.pdbx_seq_one_letter_code
_entity_poly.pdbx_strand_id
1 'polypeptide(L)'
;SVGASGAIAGVLGAYLMFFPTARLIVLFPIFFFPFFFEVPAVLYLVLWFFINLFSGTAALAGPQEVGGIAWWAHVGGFISGMLLCRLFTRRRRQLQPDEYGLEWAWEQRTR
;
A
#
# COMPACT_ATOMS: atom_id res chain seq x y z
N SER A 1 -13.63 -13.15 -4.89
CA SER A 1 -12.32 -13.18 -5.59
C SER A 1 -11.21 -12.94 -4.58
N VAL A 2 -10.54 -14.01 -4.12
CA VAL A 2 -9.49 -13.91 -3.09
C VAL A 2 -8.15 -13.38 -3.67
N GLY A 3 -7.87 -13.63 -4.94
CA GLY A 3 -6.60 -13.24 -5.57
C GLY A 3 -6.42 -11.73 -5.80
N ALA A 4 -7.49 -11.02 -6.17
CA ALA A 4 -7.42 -9.58 -6.43
C ALA A 4 -7.15 -8.77 -5.15
N SER A 5 -7.79 -9.14 -4.03
CA SER A 5 -7.57 -8.48 -2.74
C SER A 5 -6.16 -8.75 -2.18
N GLY A 6 -5.61 -9.95 -2.42
CA GLY A 6 -4.20 -10.26 -2.12
C GLY A 6 -3.22 -9.38 -2.90
N ALA A 7 -3.47 -9.10 -4.17
CA ALA A 7 -2.64 -8.19 -4.96
C ALA A 7 -2.68 -6.75 -4.39
N ILE A 8 -3.86 -6.27 -3.98
CA ILE A 8 -3.99 -4.97 -3.29
C ILE A 8 -3.17 -4.98 -2.00
N ALA A 9 -3.22 -6.05 -1.22
CA ALA A 9 -2.39 -6.19 -0.02
C ALA A 9 -0.89 -6.07 -0.34
N GLY A 10 -0.44 -6.61 -1.47
CA GLY A 10 0.94 -6.43 -1.95
C GLY A 10 1.28 -4.98 -2.32
N VAL A 11 0.36 -4.26 -2.95
CA VAL A 11 0.54 -2.81 -3.19
C VAL A 11 0.65 -2.06 -1.87
N LEU A 12 -0.15 -2.40 -0.86
CA LEU A 12 -0.08 -1.80 0.48
C LEU A 12 1.23 -2.11 1.20
N GLY A 13 1.76 -3.33 1.07
CA GLY A 13 3.07 -3.70 1.59
C GLY A 13 4.21 -2.90 0.95
N ALA A 14 4.18 -2.72 -0.37
CA ALA A 14 5.12 -1.84 -1.06
C ALA A 14 4.94 -0.37 -0.65
N TYR A 15 3.70 0.09 -0.47
CA TYR A 15 3.40 1.45 -0.02
C TYR A 15 3.99 1.75 1.35
N LEU A 16 3.89 0.82 2.31
CA LEU A 16 4.51 0.95 3.63
C LEU A 16 6.03 1.17 3.53
N MET A 17 6.70 0.45 2.62
CA MET A 17 8.14 0.54 2.42
C MET A 17 8.59 1.89 1.84
N PHE A 18 7.78 2.52 0.99
CA PHE A 18 8.11 3.80 0.36
C PHE A 18 7.59 5.03 1.13
N PHE A 19 6.45 4.89 1.81
CA PHE A 19 5.70 6.01 2.38
C PHE A 19 5.25 5.74 3.84
N PRO A 20 6.15 5.38 4.77
CA PRO A 20 5.77 5.05 6.14
C PRO A 20 5.16 6.23 6.91
N THR A 21 5.56 7.46 6.58
CA THR A 21 5.08 8.70 7.22
C THR A 21 3.94 9.38 6.47
N ALA A 22 3.43 8.79 5.39
CA ALA A 22 2.28 9.34 4.68
C ALA A 22 1.04 9.33 5.57
N ARG A 23 0.13 10.27 5.34
CA ARG A 23 -1.11 10.39 6.09
C ARG A 23 -2.27 9.87 5.24
N LEU A 24 -2.97 8.87 5.76
CA LEU A 24 -4.16 8.30 5.15
C LEU A 24 -5.38 9.01 5.72
N ILE A 25 -6.25 9.52 4.85
CA ILE A 25 -7.54 10.06 5.25
C ILE A 25 -8.48 8.87 5.43
N VAL A 26 -8.87 8.62 6.67
CA VAL A 26 -9.79 7.55 7.05
C VAL A 26 -11.19 8.13 7.20
N LEU A 27 -12.14 7.50 6.53
CA LEU A 27 -13.57 7.78 6.69
C LEU A 27 -14.14 6.84 7.77
N PHE A 28 -14.68 7.44 8.82
CA PHE A 28 -15.46 6.74 9.84
C PHE A 28 -16.93 7.20 9.76
N PRO A 29 -17.85 6.33 9.32
CA PRO A 29 -19.26 6.70 9.17
C PRO A 29 -19.95 6.79 10.54
N ILE A 30 -20.34 8.00 10.96
CA ILE A 30 -21.10 8.23 12.20
C ILE A 30 -22.57 8.52 11.83
N PHE A 31 -23.40 7.49 11.84
CA PHE A 31 -24.81 7.56 11.41
C PHE A 31 -24.96 8.20 10.01
N PHE A 32 -25.33 9.48 9.96
CA PHE A 32 -25.52 10.26 8.73
C PHE A 32 -24.37 11.24 8.43
N PHE A 33 -23.42 11.41 9.34
CA PHE A 33 -22.30 12.33 9.18
C PHE A 33 -20.98 11.56 8.96
N PRO A 34 -20.32 11.75 7.80
CA PRO A 34 -19.01 11.16 7.58
C PRO A 34 -17.94 11.91 8.41
N PHE A 35 -17.25 11.21 9.31
CA PHE A 35 -16.13 11.77 10.05
C PHE A 35 -14.82 11.39 9.36
N PHE A 36 -14.02 12.39 8.98
CA PHE A 36 -12.73 12.19 8.32
C PHE A 36 -11.61 12.55 9.29
N PHE A 37 -10.61 11.68 9.42
CA PHE A 37 -9.40 11.96 10.19
C PHE A 37 -8.17 11.34 9.54
N GLU A 38 -7.00 11.90 9.85
CA GLU A 38 -5.73 11.46 9.28
C GLU A 38 -5.06 10.44 10.20
N VAL A 39 -4.56 9.34 9.62
CA VAL A 39 -3.78 8.33 10.33
C VAL A 39 -2.45 8.12 9.62
N PRO A 40 -1.31 8.06 10.34
CA PRO A 40 -0.05 7.66 9.75
C PRO A 40 -0.15 6.29 9.09
N ALA A 41 0.32 6.17 7.85
CA ALA A 41 0.26 4.96 7.05
C ALA A 41 0.90 3.77 7.77
N VAL A 42 2.04 3.99 8.43
CA VAL A 42 2.70 2.95 9.24
C VAL A 42 1.77 2.36 10.31
N LEU A 43 1.06 3.20 11.05
CA LEU A 43 0.19 2.75 12.13
C LEU A 43 -0.98 1.95 11.55
N TYR A 44 -1.64 2.50 10.53
CA TYR A 44 -2.79 1.88 9.90
C TYR A 44 -2.44 0.52 9.27
N LEU A 45 -1.37 0.46 8.48
CA LEU A 45 -0.99 -0.73 7.72
C LEU A 45 -0.41 -1.84 8.61
N VAL A 46 0.37 -1.49 9.63
CA VAL A 46 0.89 -2.48 10.59
C VAL A 46 -0.25 -3.08 11.41
N LEU A 47 -1.17 -2.26 11.92
CA LEU A 47 -2.35 -2.77 12.63
C LEU A 47 -3.20 -3.66 11.73
N TRP A 48 -3.45 -3.22 10.50
CA TRP A 48 -4.20 -4.01 9.52
C TRP A 48 -3.52 -5.35 9.22
N PHE A 49 -2.21 -5.37 9.05
CA PHE A 49 -1.44 -6.60 8.86
C PHE A 49 -1.60 -7.57 10.04
N PHE A 50 -1.48 -7.08 11.28
CA PHE A 50 -1.65 -7.91 12.48
C PHE A 50 -3.07 -8.44 12.65
N ILE A 51 -4.10 -7.65 12.31
CA ILE A 51 -5.48 -8.12 12.29
C ILE A 51 -5.63 -9.30 11.31
N ASN A 52 -5.07 -9.19 10.10
CA ASN A 52 -5.13 -10.29 9.13
C ASN A 52 -4.35 -11.52 9.59
N LEU A 53 -3.17 -11.32 10.21
CA LEU A 53 -2.37 -12.42 10.75
C LEU A 53 -3.12 -13.14 11.89
N PHE A 54 -3.65 -12.39 12.85
CA PHE A 54 -4.39 -12.96 13.98
C PHE A 54 -5.68 -13.66 13.51
N SER A 55 -6.49 -13.02 12.66
CA SER A 55 -7.69 -13.63 12.10
C SER A 55 -7.38 -14.88 11.28
N GLY A 56 -6.29 -14.86 10.50
CA GLY A 56 -5.80 -16.03 9.77
C GLY A 56 -5.39 -17.18 10.69
N THR A 57 -4.71 -16.89 11.81
CA THR A 57 -4.34 -17.91 12.81
C THR A 57 -5.54 -18.43 13.61
N ALA A 58 -6.47 -17.56 13.99
CA ALA A 58 -7.67 -17.93 14.72
C ALA A 58 -8.59 -18.83 13.86
N ALA A 59 -8.66 -18.56 12.55
CA ALA A 59 -9.40 -19.39 11.60
C ALA A 59 -8.84 -20.82 11.45
N LEU A 60 -7.58 -21.07 11.82
CA LEU A 60 -6.99 -22.42 11.82
C LEU A 60 -7.46 -23.26 13.02
N ALA A 61 -7.93 -22.63 14.08
CA ALA A 61 -8.40 -23.29 15.31
C ALA A 61 -9.92 -23.54 15.32
N GLY A 62 -10.66 -22.97 14.37
CA GLY A 62 -12.12 -23.16 14.21
C GLY A 62 -12.49 -24.26 13.22
N PRO A 63 -13.78 -24.59 13.08
CA PRO A 63 -14.29 -25.43 11.99
C PRO A 63 -13.80 -24.89 10.64
N GLN A 64 -13.59 -25.77 9.65
CA GLN A 64 -13.02 -25.45 8.33
C GLN A 64 -13.85 -24.40 7.57
N GLU A 65 -13.63 -23.14 7.88
CA GLU A 65 -14.22 -21.98 7.24
C GLU A 65 -13.34 -21.56 6.05
N VAL A 66 -13.95 -21.48 4.87
CA VAL A 66 -13.31 -20.97 3.64
C VAL A 66 -12.73 -19.55 3.82
N GLY A 67 -13.20 -18.81 4.85
CA GLY A 67 -12.69 -17.51 5.24
C GLY A 67 -11.21 -17.48 5.64
N GLY A 68 -10.65 -18.58 6.18
CA GLY A 68 -9.24 -18.67 6.58
C GLY A 68 -8.25 -18.34 5.46
N ILE A 69 -8.56 -18.78 4.23
CA ILE A 69 -7.70 -18.61 3.05
C ILE A 69 -7.57 -17.13 2.66
N ALA A 70 -8.63 -16.35 2.85
CA ALA A 70 -8.63 -14.92 2.50
C ALA A 70 -7.64 -14.12 3.36
N TRP A 71 -7.61 -14.40 4.67
CA TRP A 71 -6.68 -13.75 5.60
C TRP A 71 -5.22 -14.05 5.23
N TRP A 72 -4.90 -15.31 4.94
CA TRP A 72 -3.55 -15.71 4.54
C TRP A 72 -3.14 -15.15 3.17
N ALA A 73 -4.08 -14.98 2.24
CA ALA A 73 -3.81 -14.31 0.97
C ALA A 73 -3.40 -12.84 1.16
N HIS A 74 -4.02 -12.12 2.11
CA HIS A 74 -3.62 -10.76 2.45
C HIS A 74 -2.25 -10.69 3.11
N VAL A 75 -1.95 -11.60 4.06
CA VAL A 75 -0.64 -11.68 4.72
C VAL A 75 0.47 -11.95 3.70
N GLY A 76 0.28 -12.98 2.86
CA GLY A 76 1.24 -13.34 1.81
C GLY A 76 1.41 -12.23 0.77
N GLY A 77 0.31 -11.61 0.34
CA GLY A 77 0.32 -10.45 -0.55
C GLY A 77 1.14 -9.30 0.04
N PHE A 78 0.86 -8.89 1.27
CA PHE A 78 1.55 -7.79 1.94
C PHE A 78 3.06 -8.03 2.05
N ILE A 79 3.47 -9.21 2.51
CA ILE A 79 4.89 -9.57 2.66
C ILE A 79 5.60 -9.60 1.29
N SER A 80 4.99 -10.25 0.29
CA SER A 80 5.55 -10.31 -1.06
C SER A 80 5.69 -8.90 -1.66
N GLY A 81 4.72 -8.01 -1.44
CA GLY A 81 4.81 -6.60 -1.78
C GLY A 81 6.01 -5.89 -1.15
N MET A 82 6.20 -6.03 0.16
CA MET A 82 7.34 -5.43 0.88
C MET A 82 8.69 -5.92 0.36
N LEU A 83 8.80 -7.22 0.08
CA LEU A 83 10.05 -7.85 -0.35
C LEU A 83 10.38 -7.54 -1.82
N LEU A 84 9.37 -7.55 -2.69
CA LEU A 84 9.56 -7.40 -4.13
C LEU A 84 9.55 -5.94 -4.60
N CYS A 85 9.09 -4.98 -3.80
CA CYS A 85 8.92 -3.59 -4.25
C CYS A 85 10.21 -2.97 -4.83
N ARG A 86 11.38 -3.32 -4.29
CA ARG A 86 12.67 -2.80 -4.74
C ARG A 86 13.12 -3.37 -6.09
N LEU A 87 12.69 -4.58 -6.46
CA LEU A 87 12.99 -5.17 -7.76
C LEU A 87 12.27 -4.42 -8.89
N PHE A 88 11.08 -3.88 -8.60
CA PHE A 88 10.26 -3.17 -9.58
C PHE A 88 10.48 -1.65 -9.60
N THR A 89 11.32 -1.13 -8.70
CA THR A 89 11.63 0.30 -8.65
C THR A 89 12.90 0.59 -9.46
N ARG A 90 12.75 1.24 -10.62
CA ARG A 90 13.91 1.75 -11.39
C ARG A 90 14.61 2.87 -10.59
N ARG A 91 15.90 2.69 -10.29
CA ARG A 91 16.76 3.77 -9.79
C ARG A 91 16.93 4.83 -10.89
N ARG A 92 16.44 6.05 -10.61
CA ARG A 92 16.55 7.28 -11.42
C ARG A 92 15.88 7.22 -12.80
N ARG A 93 14.93 8.14 -13.02
CA ARG A 93 14.71 8.73 -14.34
C ARG A 93 16.02 9.44 -14.70
N GLN A 94 16.83 8.85 -15.57
CA GLN A 94 17.84 9.62 -16.28
C GLN A 94 17.03 10.56 -17.18
N LEU A 95 17.10 11.87 -16.93
CA LEU A 95 16.57 12.86 -17.86
C LEU A 95 17.14 12.51 -19.22
N GLN A 96 16.24 12.28 -20.16
CA GLN A 96 16.61 11.82 -21.48
C GLN A 96 17.32 12.99 -22.18
N PRO A 97 18.41 12.78 -22.93
CA PRO A 97 19.24 13.88 -23.46
C PRO A 97 18.47 14.96 -24.26
N ASP A 98 17.31 14.61 -24.81
CA ASP A 98 16.37 15.47 -25.52
C ASP A 98 15.55 16.40 -24.60
N GLU A 99 15.40 16.08 -23.32
CA GLU A 99 14.72 16.94 -22.33
C GLU A 99 15.57 18.14 -21.89
N TYR A 100 16.91 18.10 -22.05
CA TYR A 100 17.78 19.24 -21.68
C TYR A 100 17.54 20.49 -22.53
N GLY A 101 17.24 20.32 -23.83
CA GLY A 101 17.02 21.43 -24.74
C GLY A 101 15.72 22.18 -24.46
N LEU A 102 14.69 21.48 -23.98
CA LEU A 102 13.39 22.08 -23.67
C LEU A 102 13.44 22.87 -22.36
N GLU A 103 14.03 22.30 -21.30
CA GLU A 103 14.17 22.97 -20.00
C GLU A 103 14.99 24.26 -20.10
N TRP A 104 16.11 24.24 -20.84
CA TRP A 104 16.90 25.45 -21.12
C TRP A 104 16.10 26.53 -21.86
N ALA A 105 15.27 26.14 -22.83
CA ALA A 105 14.46 27.08 -23.60
C ALA A 105 13.33 27.71 -22.77
N TRP A 106 12.77 26.97 -21.81
CA TRP A 106 11.76 27.47 -20.87
C TRP A 106 12.36 28.43 -19.83
N GLU A 107 13.57 28.17 -19.36
CA GLU A 107 14.27 28.98 -18.36
C GLU A 107 14.72 30.35 -18.89
N GLN A 108 14.97 30.48 -20.20
CA GLN A 108 15.26 31.76 -20.84
C GLN A 108 14.04 32.63 -21.11
N ARG A 109 12.83 32.03 -21.16
CA ARG A 109 11.58 32.75 -21.43
C ARG A 109 10.96 33.37 -20.17
N THR A 110 11.41 32.93 -19.00
CA THR A 110 10.87 33.33 -17.69
C THR A 110 11.73 34.37 -16.94
N ARG A 111 12.79 34.89 -17.58
CA ARG A 111 13.53 36.09 -17.16
C ARG A 111 13.13 37.29 -18.01
#